data_AF-A0A8T4E4E1-F1
#
_entry.id   AF-A0A8T4E4E1-F1
#
_cell.length_a   1.000
_cell.length_b   1.000
_cell.length_c   1.000
_cell.angle_alpha   90.00
_cell.angle_beta   90.00
_cell.angle_gamma   90.00
#
_symmetry.space_group_name_H-M   'P 1'
#
loop_
_entity.id
_entity.type
_entity.pdbx_description
1 polymer ?
#
loop_
_entity_poly.entity_id
_entity_poly.type
_entity_poly.pdbx_seq_one_letter_code
_entity_poly.pdbx_strand_id
1 'polypeptide(L)'
;MEVTPYHSEKINLGEFSISDFVSVIFPGSQAKMREAAQIILRELLEEQKTISEIVEKNNLPRGTAYDAANKLQRLGILDKEGKYAPMRISSKFSLSLERLAVWYRAQFSVKKRG
;
A
#
# COMPACT_ATOMS: atom_id res chain seq x y z
N MET A 1 -18.04 -21.05 -15.32
CA MET A 1 -17.38 -19.73 -15.18
C MET A 1 -17.93 -19.10 -13.92
N GLU A 2 -17.14 -19.05 -12.85
CA GLU A 2 -17.54 -18.34 -11.65
C GLU A 2 -17.47 -16.84 -11.91
N VAL A 3 -18.63 -16.20 -11.87
CA VAL A 3 -18.75 -14.75 -11.96
C VAL A 3 -18.47 -14.20 -10.57
N THR A 4 -17.27 -13.67 -10.34
CA THR A 4 -16.95 -13.00 -9.08
C THR A 4 -17.75 -11.70 -9.01
N PRO A 5 -18.71 -11.55 -8.07
CA PRO A 5 -19.52 -10.34 -8.01
C PRO A 5 -18.68 -9.14 -7.54
N TYR A 6 -19.13 -7.99 -8.01
CA TYR A 6 -18.57 -6.64 -7.86
C TYR A 6 -17.93 -6.34 -6.50
N HIS A 7 -16.74 -5.71 -6.54
CA HIS A 7 -15.92 -5.36 -5.37
C HIS A 7 -16.40 -4.13 -4.57
N SER A 8 -17.49 -3.48 -4.95
CA SER A 8 -17.88 -2.20 -4.33
C SER A 8 -18.51 -2.33 -2.93
N GLU A 9 -18.91 -3.53 -2.50
CA GLU A 9 -19.32 -3.80 -1.11
C GLU A 9 -18.20 -4.40 -0.22
N LYS A 10 -16.94 -4.50 -0.70
CA LYS A 10 -15.91 -5.36 -0.08
C LYS A 10 -14.91 -4.69 0.87
N ILE A 11 -15.03 -3.39 1.17
CA ILE A 11 -14.19 -2.75 2.20
C ILE A 11 -15.06 -2.52 3.43
N ASN A 12 -15.19 -3.55 4.26
CA ASN A 12 -15.69 -3.40 5.61
C ASN A 12 -14.60 -2.72 6.44
N LEU A 13 -14.76 -1.43 6.75
CA LEU A 13 -13.76 -0.66 7.50
C LEU A 13 -13.48 -1.23 8.90
N GLY A 14 -14.39 -2.04 9.46
CA GLY A 14 -14.17 -2.75 10.72
C GLY A 14 -13.30 -4.01 10.61
N GLU A 15 -13.14 -4.56 9.39
CA GLU A 15 -12.44 -5.83 9.14
C GLU A 15 -11.27 -5.67 8.16
N PHE A 16 -11.09 -4.49 7.56
CA PHE A 16 -10.06 -4.25 6.55
C PHE A 16 -8.66 -4.26 7.17
N SER A 17 -7.92 -5.33 6.91
CA SER A 17 -6.59 -5.55 7.48
C SER A 17 -5.46 -4.99 6.61
N ILE A 18 -4.24 -4.96 7.15
CA ILE A 18 -3.03 -4.66 6.38
C ILE A 18 -2.86 -5.65 5.21
N SER A 19 -3.26 -6.92 5.39
CA SER A 19 -3.17 -7.93 4.33
C SER A 19 -4.07 -7.57 3.13
N ASP A 20 -5.29 -7.09 3.42
CA ASP A 20 -6.23 -6.65 2.39
C ASP A 20 -5.69 -5.41 1.67
N PHE A 21 -5.17 -4.46 2.44
CA PHE A 21 -4.54 -3.26 1.91
C PHE A 21 -3.39 -3.57 0.95
N VAL A 22 -2.44 -4.41 1.36
CA VAL A 22 -1.29 -4.77 0.50
C VAL A 22 -1.77 -5.58 -0.71
N SER A 23 -2.81 -6.40 -0.58
CA SER A 23 -3.41 -7.13 -1.70
C SER A 23 -3.99 -6.20 -2.78
N VAL A 24 -4.54 -5.05 -2.39
CA VAL A 24 -5.01 -4.01 -3.32
C VAL A 24 -3.83 -3.35 -4.05
N ILE A 25 -2.73 -3.06 -3.35
CA ILE A 25 -1.58 -2.34 -3.92
C ILE A 25 -0.69 -3.25 -4.79
N PHE A 26 -0.61 -4.53 -4.44
CA PHE A 26 0.21 -5.54 -5.13
C PHE A 26 -0.69 -6.63 -5.75
N PRO A 27 -1.41 -6.30 -6.84
CA PRO A 27 -2.38 -7.21 -7.43
C PRO A 27 -1.72 -8.40 -8.14
N GLY A 28 -2.52 -9.46 -8.33
CA GLY A 28 -2.16 -10.60 -9.17
C GLY A 28 -0.96 -11.41 -8.67
N SER A 29 -0.01 -11.68 -9.56
CA SER A 29 1.14 -12.59 -9.37
C SER A 29 2.28 -12.03 -8.49
N GLN A 30 2.13 -10.84 -7.91
CA GLN A 30 3.17 -10.19 -7.08
C GLN A 30 3.22 -10.73 -5.62
N ALA A 31 3.06 -12.05 -5.44
CA ALA A 31 2.93 -12.68 -4.12
C ALA A 31 4.13 -12.39 -3.18
N LYS A 32 5.36 -12.53 -3.68
CA LYS A 32 6.58 -12.27 -2.88
C LYS A 32 6.73 -10.80 -2.49
N MET A 33 6.35 -9.87 -3.37
CA MET A 33 6.38 -8.44 -3.06
C MET A 33 5.29 -8.07 -2.05
N ARG A 34 4.13 -8.72 -2.11
CA ARG A 34 3.05 -8.56 -1.14
C ARG A 34 3.50 -8.97 0.26
N GLU A 35 4.12 -10.15 0.38
CA GLU A 35 4.68 -10.61 1.65
C GLU A 35 5.73 -9.64 2.21
N ALA A 36 6.69 -9.23 1.37
CA ALA A 36 7.71 -8.26 1.77
C ALA A 36 7.10 -6.91 2.20
N ALA A 37 6.13 -6.39 1.44
CA ALA A 37 5.43 -5.16 1.77
C ALA A 37 4.65 -5.26 3.09
N GLN A 38 3.99 -6.39 3.35
CA GLN A 38 3.28 -6.62 4.60
C GLN A 38 4.22 -6.62 5.80
N ILE A 39 5.38 -7.27 5.70
CA ILE A 39 6.39 -7.29 6.76
C ILE A 39 6.96 -5.88 6.97
N ILE A 40 7.32 -5.18 5.90
CA ILE A 40 7.81 -3.78 5.97
C ILE A 40 6.80 -2.89 6.69
N LEU A 41 5.52 -2.94 6.30
CA LEU A 41 4.50 -2.09 6.93
C LEU A 41 4.29 -2.45 8.41
N ARG A 42 4.31 -3.73 8.78
CA ARG A 42 4.20 -4.15 10.19
C ARG A 42 5.35 -3.63 11.04
N GLU A 43 6.59 -3.82 10.59
CA GLU A 43 7.77 -3.32 11.31
C GLU A 43 7.74 -1.80 11.48
N LEU A 44 7.32 -1.07 10.45
CA LEU A 44 7.27 0.39 10.46
C LEU A 44 6.07 0.98 11.23
N LEU A 45 5.07 0.17 11.60
CA LEU A 45 4.01 0.57 12.52
C LEU A 45 4.50 0.57 13.98
N GLU A 46 5.50 -0.26 14.30
CA GLU A 46 6.09 -0.33 15.62
C GLU A 46 7.17 0.75 15.81
N GLU A 47 8.10 0.86 14.85
CA GLU A 47 9.25 1.75 14.96
C GLU A 47 9.82 2.11 13.58
N GLN A 48 10.43 3.30 13.48
CA GLN A 48 11.13 3.72 12.26
C GLN A 48 12.40 2.90 12.05
N LYS A 49 12.53 2.28 10.87
CA LYS A 49 13.67 1.43 10.52
C LYS A 49 14.08 1.63 9.06
N THR A 50 15.33 1.36 8.75
CA THR A 50 15.79 1.24 7.37
C THR A 50 15.28 -0.07 6.76
N ILE A 51 15.16 -0.11 5.43
CA ILE A 51 14.80 -1.35 4.73
C ILE A 51 15.88 -2.42 4.92
N SER A 52 17.16 -2.04 5.06
CA SER A 52 18.24 -2.98 5.32
C SER A 52 18.05 -3.72 6.64
N GLU A 53 17.71 -3.00 7.71
CA GLU A 53 17.43 -3.60 9.02
C GLU A 53 16.23 -4.55 8.96
N ILE A 54 15.15 -4.14 8.27
CA ILE A 54 13.97 -5.00 8.10
C ILE A 54 14.31 -6.27 7.31
N VAL A 55 15.09 -6.13 6.24
CA VAL A 55 15.54 -7.23 5.38
C VAL A 55 16.37 -8.24 6.18
N GLU A 56 17.31 -7.75 6.98
CA GLU A 56 18.20 -8.59 7.77
C GLU A 56 17.45 -9.28 8.91
N LYS A 57 16.60 -8.55 9.65
CA LYS A 57 15.79 -9.09 10.75
C LYS A 57 14.85 -10.21 10.29
N ASN A 58 14.23 -10.05 9.11
CA ASN A 58 13.19 -10.95 8.60
C ASN A 58 13.68 -11.90 7.49
N ASN A 59 14.99 -11.92 7.21
CA ASN A 59 15.61 -12.71 6.14
C ASN A 59 14.91 -12.58 4.77
N LEU A 60 14.54 -11.35 4.40
CA LEU A 60 13.80 -11.09 3.16
C LEU A 60 14.72 -11.13 1.93
N PRO A 61 14.22 -11.56 0.75
CA PRO A 61 14.95 -11.39 -0.50
C PRO A 61 15.20 -9.91 -0.78
N ARG A 62 16.47 -9.47 -0.72
CA ARG A 62 16.85 -8.06 -0.74
C ARG A 62 16.24 -7.29 -1.92
N GLY A 63 16.38 -7.80 -3.15
CA GLY A 63 15.82 -7.15 -4.35
C GLY A 63 14.29 -6.95 -4.25
N THR A 64 13.56 -8.01 -3.88
CA THR A 64 12.11 -7.97 -3.72
C THR A 64 11.65 -6.99 -2.63
N ALA A 65 12.37 -6.94 -1.51
CA ALA A 65 12.05 -6.02 -0.42
C ALA A 65 12.26 -4.56 -0.83
N TYR A 66 13.35 -4.24 -1.53
CA TYR A 66 13.56 -2.89 -2.05
C TYR A 66 12.55 -2.53 -3.14
N ASP A 67 12.17 -3.45 -4.02
CA ASP A 67 11.12 -3.20 -5.03
C ASP A 67 9.77 -2.90 -4.36
N ALA A 68 9.41 -3.66 -3.32
CA ALA A 68 8.22 -3.42 -2.53
C ALA A 68 8.27 -2.05 -1.84
N ALA A 69 9.37 -1.75 -1.14
CA ALA A 69 9.58 -0.46 -0.47
C ALA A 69 9.53 0.72 -1.45
N ASN A 70 10.18 0.62 -2.60
CA ASN A 70 10.18 1.64 -3.65
C ASN A 70 8.77 1.90 -4.18
N LYS A 71 7.98 0.84 -4.39
CA LYS A 71 6.59 0.98 -4.82
C LYS A 71 5.73 1.66 -3.74
N LEU A 72 5.88 1.27 -2.48
CA LEU A 72 5.19 1.93 -1.36
C LEU A 72 5.57 3.41 -1.25
N GLN A 73 6.84 3.75 -1.43
CA GLN A 73 7.32 5.13 -1.43
C GLN A 73 6.75 5.95 -2.61
N ARG A 74 6.71 5.38 -3.82
CA ARG A 74 6.12 6.04 -5.00
C ARG A 74 4.63 6.32 -4.83
N LEU A 75 3.93 5.47 -4.09
CA LEU A 75 2.53 5.70 -3.72
C LEU A 75 2.39 6.71 -2.57
N GLY A 76 3.48 7.17 -1.96
CA GLY A 76 3.46 8.09 -0.83
C GLY A 76 3.00 7.43 0.47
N ILE A 77 3.05 6.09 0.56
CA ILE A 77 2.74 5.31 1.76
C ILE A 77 3.92 5.33 2.74
N LEU A 78 5.14 5.38 2.21
CA LEU A 78 6.37 5.53 2.99
C LEU A 78 7.03 6.87 2.68
N ASP A 79 7.64 7.49 3.68
CA ASP A 79 8.52 8.65 3.52
C ASP A 79 9.94 8.32 3.98
N LYS A 80 10.91 9.01 3.38
CA LYS A 80 12.31 8.99 3.83
C LYS A 80 12.91 10.38 3.73
N GLU A 81 13.61 10.81 4.78
CA GLU A 81 14.23 12.14 4.86
C GLU A 81 15.64 12.19 4.24
N GLY A 82 16.16 11.07 3.74
CA GLY A 82 17.49 11.01 3.13
C GLY A 82 17.80 9.63 2.56
N LYS A 83 18.96 9.49 1.88
CA LYS A 83 19.34 8.21 1.22
C LYS A 83 19.44 7.05 2.21
N TYR A 84 19.96 7.32 3.40
CA TYR A 84 20.23 6.34 4.47
C TYR A 84 19.36 6.57 5.72
N ALA A 85 18.34 7.43 5.62
CA ALA A 85 17.45 7.69 6.75
C ALA A 85 16.51 6.49 6.97
N PRO A 86 16.12 6.22 8.24
CA PRO A 86 15.01 5.34 8.55
C PRO A 86 13.75 5.74 7.78
N MET A 87 12.97 4.74 7.39
CA MET A 87 11.70 4.96 6.73
C MET A 87 10.59 5.10 7.78
N ARG A 88 9.55 5.84 7.43
CA ARG A 88 8.33 5.97 8.25
C ARG A 88 7.09 5.87 7.40
N ILE A 89 5.97 5.51 8.01
CA ILE A 89 4.66 5.61 7.37
C ILE A 89 4.37 7.09 7.10
N SER A 90 3.89 7.37 5.90
CA SER A 90 3.62 8.71 5.39
C SER A 90 2.14 9.03 5.46
N SER A 91 1.82 10.27 5.82
CA SER A 91 0.45 10.80 5.73
C SER A 91 0.02 11.16 4.30
N LYS A 92 0.97 11.27 3.35
CA LYS A 92 0.71 11.75 1.98
C LYS A 92 -0.20 10.82 1.18
N PHE A 93 -0.19 9.51 1.47
CA PHE A 93 -1.03 8.56 0.75
C PHE A 93 -2.52 8.80 1.02
N SER A 94 -2.91 9.08 2.26
CA SER A 94 -4.31 9.40 2.61
C SER A 94 -4.84 10.60 1.83
N LEU A 95 -4.07 11.70 1.79
CA LEU A 95 -4.39 12.89 1.00
C LEU A 95 -4.50 12.59 -0.50
N SER A 96 -3.68 11.66 -1.00
CA SER A 96 -3.72 11.25 -2.40
C SER A 96 -5.00 10.47 -2.71
N LEU A 97 -5.44 9.58 -1.81
CA LEU A 97 -6.71 8.87 -1.94
C LEU A 97 -7.92 9.81 -1.91
N GLU A 98 -7.92 10.81 -1.03
CA GLU A 98 -8.99 11.82 -0.98
C GLU A 98 -9.11 12.58 -2.30
N ARG A 99 -7.98 13.03 -2.85
CA ARG A 99 -7.94 13.73 -4.15
C ARG A 99 -8.39 12.84 -5.30
N LEU A 100 -7.94 11.58 -5.33
CA LEU A 100 -8.35 10.60 -6.34
C LEU A 100 -9.85 10.31 -6.27
N ALA A 101 -10.42 10.19 -5.07
CA ALA A 101 -11.85 10.00 -4.90
C ALA A 101 -12.66 11.19 -5.44
N VAL A 102 -12.21 12.42 -5.18
CA VAL A 102 -12.84 13.63 -5.73
C VAL A 102 -12.76 13.65 -7.26
N TRP A 103 -11.57 13.40 -7.82
CA TRP A 103 -11.39 13.35 -9.28
C TRP A 103 -12.29 12.29 -9.93
N TYR A 104 -12.32 11.08 -9.37
CA TYR A 104 -13.14 9.98 -9.89
C TYR A 104 -14.62 10.35 -9.91
N ARG A 105 -15.13 10.92 -8.81
CA ARG A 105 -16.51 11.40 -8.75
C ARG A 105 -16.77 12.46 -9.83
N ALA A 106 -15.87 13.42 -10.03
CA ALA A 106 -16.06 14.44 -11.05
C ALA A 106 -16.10 13.87 -12.48
N GLN A 107 -15.35 12.81 -12.76
CA GLN A 107 -15.27 12.20 -14.08
C GLN A 107 -16.41 11.20 -14.37
N PHE A 108 -16.81 10.42 -13.37
CA PHE A 108 -17.68 9.25 -13.58
C PHE A 108 -19.04 9.35 -12.87
N SER A 109 -19.29 10.40 -12.08
CA SER A 109 -20.65 10.63 -11.58
C SER A 109 -21.52 11.06 -12.75
N VAL A 110 -22.44 10.19 -13.15
CA VAL A 110 -23.49 10.47 -14.13
C VAL A 110 -24.14 11.80 -13.75
N LYS A 111 -24.08 12.80 -14.64
CA LYS A 111 -24.88 14.03 -14.50
C LYS A 111 -26.30 13.58 -14.18
N LYS A 112 -26.80 13.83 -12.97
CA LYS A 112 -28.24 13.76 -12.71
C LYS A 112 -28.88 14.68 -13.74
N ARG A 113 -29.54 14.09 -14.74
CA ARG A 113 -30.43 14.84 -15.63
C ARG A 113 -31.44 15.51 -14.70
N GLY A 114 -31.47 16.84 -14.76
CA GLY A 114 -32.48 17.65 -14.08
C GLY A 114 -33.88 17.31 -14.58
#